data_AF-A0A7Y6E068-F1
#
_entry.id   AF-A0A7Y6E068-F1
#
_cell.length_a   1.000
_cell.length_b   1.000
_cell.length_c   1.000
_cell.angle_alpha   90.00
_cell.angle_beta   90.00
_cell.angle_gamma   90.00
#
_symmetry.space_group_name_H-M   'P 1'
#
loop_
_entity.id
_entity.type
_entity.pdbx_description
1 polymer ?
#
loop_
_entity_poly.entity_id
_entity_poly.type
_entity_poly.pdbx_seq_one_letter_code
_entity_poly.pdbx_strand_id
1 'polypeptide(L)' 'RWEVTVAHVDGRHWRVVVVQGASLPPRAESCGTSVLGSPARMDVVAVRELTPPSALAS' A
#
# COMPACT_ATOMS: atom_id res chain seq x y z
N ARG A 1 7.15 -2.67 -6.82
CA ARG A 1 7.13 -1.72 -5.69
C ARG A 1 6.50 -0.44 -6.18
N TRP A 2 5.51 0.08 -5.45
CA TRP A 2 4.80 1.32 -5.76
C TRP A 2 5.02 2.34 -4.66
N GLU A 3 4.98 3.60 -5.05
CA GLU A 3 4.93 4.74 -4.15
C GLU A 3 3.60 5.45 -4.35
N VAL A 4 2.79 5.49 -3.30
CA VAL A 4 1.43 6.01 -3.32
C VAL A 4 1.35 7.20 -2.39
N THR A 5 0.74 8.30 -2.85
CA THR A 5 0.36 9.41 -1.96
C THR A 5 -1.07 9.16 -1.47
N VAL A 6 -1.25 9.13 -0.16
CA VAL A 6 -2.58 9.07 0.47
C VAL A 6 -2.89 10.47 1.01
N ALA A 7 -4.01 11.04 0.59
CA ALA A 7 -4.55 12.29 1.13
C ALA A 7 -5.78 11.96 1.97
N HIS A 8 -5.78 12.38 3.23
CA HIS A 8 -6.97 12.30 4.06
C HIS A 8 -7.77 13.60 3.94
N VAL A 9 -9.09 13.51 4.11
CA VAL A 9 -10.02 14.63 3.94
C VAL A 9 -9.81 15.76 4.96
N ASP A 10 -9.03 15.52 6.02
CA ASP A 10 -8.61 16.52 7.01
C ASP A 10 -7.29 17.23 6.67
N GLY A 11 -6.73 16.97 5.48
CA GLY A 11 -5.53 17.64 4.97
C GLY A 11 -4.20 16.95 5.29
N ARG A 12 -4.18 15.88 6.09
CA ARG A 12 -2.96 15.09 6.29
C ARG A 12 -2.62 14.26 5.05
N HIS A 13 -1.32 14.10 4.79
CA HIS A 13 -0.82 13.36 3.65
C HIS A 13 0.27 12.37 4.06
N TRP A 14 0.37 11.26 3.32
CA TRP A 14 1.43 10.25 3.53
C TRP A 14 1.98 9.75 2.20
N ARG A 15 3.27 9.42 2.19
CA ARG A 15 3.91 8.56 1.19
C ARG A 15 3.88 7.14 1.71
N VAL A 16 3.25 6.25 0.96
CA VAL A 16 3.09 4.83 1.28
C VAL A 16 3.86 4.00 0.26
N VAL A 17 4.72 3.10 0.74
CA VAL A 17 5.40 2.12 -0.11
C VAL A 17 4.62 0.82 -0.07
N VAL A 18 4.22 0.36 -1.25
CA VAL A 18 3.49 -0.89 -1.43
C VAL A 18 4.35 -1.88 -2.23
N VAL A 19 4.38 -3.13 -1.81
CA VAL A 19 4.99 -4.23 -2.56
C VAL A 19 3.96 -5.30 -2.88
N GLN A 20 4.21 -6.09 -3.91
CA GLN A 20 3.39 -7.24 -4.26
C GLN A 20 4.13 -8.50 -3.83
N GLY A 21 3.42 -9.39 -3.13
CA GLY A 21 3.90 -10.70 -2.74
C GLY A 21 2.85 -11.78 -3.01
N ALA A 22 3.21 -13.03 -2.73
CA ALA A 22 2.26 -14.13 -2.66
C ALA A 22 1.48 -14.02 -1.33
N SER A 23 0.15 -14.19 -1.36
CA SER A 23 -0.63 -14.32 -0.14
C SER A 23 -0.29 -15.65 0.55
N LEU A 24 0.44 -15.61 1.66
CA LEU A 24 0.84 -16.81 2.41
C LEU A 24 0.19 -16.85 3.81
N PRO A 25 -0.37 -18.00 4.24
CA PRO A 25 -0.56 -19.21 3.42
C PRO A 25 -1.51 -18.97 2.23
N PRO A 26 -1.45 -19.78 1.15
CA PRO A 26 -2.28 -19.61 -0.03
C PRO A 26 -3.75 -19.48 0.36
N ARG A 27 -4.40 -18.36 0.02
CA ARG A 27 -5.84 -18.22 0.27
C ARG A 27 -6.60 -19.15 -0.67
N ALA A 28 -7.68 -19.75 -0.20
CA ALA A 28 -8.58 -20.51 -1.06
C ALA A 28 -9.14 -19.61 -2.17
N GLU A 29 -8.95 -20.00 -3.42
CA GLU A 29 -9.51 -19.30 -4.57
C GLU A 29 -10.96 -19.69 -4.79
N SER A 30 -11.82 -18.71 -5.10
CA SER A 30 -13.24 -18.96 -5.41
C SER A 30 -13.41 -19.86 -6.65
N CYS A 31 -12.51 -19.74 -7.62
CA CYS A 31 -12.49 -20.58 -8.83
C CYS A 31 -12.00 -22.01 -8.60
N GLY A 32 -11.53 -22.37 -7.41
CA GLY A 32 -11.12 -23.73 -7.05
C GLY A 32 -9.81 -24.21 -7.69
N THR A 33 -9.10 -23.35 -8.44
CA THR A 33 -7.91 -23.73 -9.22
C THR A 33 -6.60 -23.39 -8.52
N SER A 34 -6.24 -24.14 -7.47
CA SER A 34 -4.99 -23.96 -6.71
C SER A 34 -3.69 -24.17 -7.52
N VAL A 35 -3.78 -24.61 -8.79
CA VAL A 35 -2.64 -24.99 -9.64
C VAL A 35 -1.80 -23.78 -10.09
N LEU A 36 -2.39 -22.58 -10.13
CA LEU A 36 -1.70 -21.35 -10.57
C LEU A 36 -0.86 -20.68 -9.47
N GLY A 37 -0.77 -21.28 -8.29
CA GLY A 37 -0.03 -20.76 -7.15
C GLY A 37 -0.86 -19.86 -6.24
N SER A 38 -0.20 -19.11 -5.37
CA SER A 38 -0.89 -18.19 -4.43
C SER A 38 -1.24 -16.88 -5.13
N PRO A 39 -2.47 -16.35 -4.94
CA PRO A 39 -2.83 -15.05 -5.46
C PRO A 39 -1.89 -13.95 -4.99
N ALA A 40 -1.69 -12.94 -5.85
CA ALA A 40 -0.98 -11.73 -5.48
C ALA A 40 -1.67 -11.01 -4.31
N ARG A 41 -0.87 -10.53 -3.36
CA ARG A 41 -1.26 -9.65 -2.25
C ARG A 41 -0.43 -8.38 -2.33
N MET A 42 -1.04 -7.25 -1.98
CA MET A 42 -0.38 -5.97 -1.83
C MET A 42 -0.11 -5.72 -0.35
N ASP A 43 1.14 -5.47 0.00
CA ASP A 43 1.58 -5.21 1.37
C ASP A 43 2.15 -3.80 1.49
N VAL A 44 1.69 -3.06 2.50
CA VAL A 44 2.27 -1.78 2.88
C VAL A 44 3.52 -2.05 3.72
N VAL A 45 4.69 -1.65 3.21
CA VAL A 45 5.99 -1.89 3.87
C VAL A 45 6.61 -0.64 4.46
N ALA A 46 6.12 0.54 4.10
CA ALA A 46 6.50 1.79 4.75
C ALA A 46 5.38 2.82 4.62
N VAL A 47 5.20 3.63 5.67
CA VAL A 47 4.33 4.80 5.69
C VAL A 47 5.15 5.96 6.25
N ARG A 48 5.20 7.07 5.52
CA ARG A 48 5.85 8.30 5.97
C ARG A 48 4.89 9.46 5.81
N GLU A 49 4.63 10.18 6.90
CA GLU A 49 3.85 11.42 6.85
C GLU A 49 4.56 12.46 5.97
N LEU A 50 3.77 13.17 5.18
CA LEU A 50 4.20 14.30 4.38
C LEU A 50 3.71 15.56 5.06
N THR A 51 4.57 16.17 5.88
CA THR A 51 4.30 17.49 6.42
C THR A 51 4.31 18.48 5.27
N PRO A 52 3.25 19.28 5.08
CA PRO A 52 3.32 20.39 4.12
C PRO A 52 4.50 21.28 4.53
N PRO A 53 5.22 21.90 3.57
CA PRO A 53 6.24 22.87 3.91
C PRO A 53 5.60 23.91 4.84
N SER A 54 6.21 24.14 6.01
CA SER A 54 5.80 25.24 6.87
C SER A 54 5.88 26.49 6.01
N ALA A 55 4.75 27.14 5.76
CA ALA A 55 4.75 28.42 5.08
C ALA A 55 5.67 29.32 5.90
N LEU A 56 6.82 29.72 5.34
CA LEU A 56 7.61 30.77 5.95
C LEU A 56 6.69 31.99 6.01
N ALA A 57 6.37 32.44 7.22
CA ALA A 57 5.63 33.67 7.42
C ALA A 57 6.44 34.82 6.82
N SER A 58 5.83 35.52 5.86
CA SER A 58 6.31 36.80 5.32
C SER A 58 5.91 37.96 6.22
#